data_AF-A0A561SIC9-F1
#
_entry.id   AF-A0A561SIC9-F1
#
_cell.length_a   1.000
_cell.length_b   1.000
_cell.length_c   1.000
_cell.angle_alpha   90.00
_cell.angle_beta   90.00
_cell.angle_gamma   90.00
#
_symmetry.space_group_name_H-M   'P 1'
#
loop_
_entity.id
_entity.type
_entity.pdbx_description
1 polymer ?
#
loop_
_entity_poly.entity_id
_entity_poly.type
_entity_poly.pdbx_seq_one_letter_code
_entity_poly.pdbx_strand_id
1 'polypeptide(L)'
;MHGDLLAGGPPTGEPAQGEVPGRHRRRAGASPDGRPAAAYKQQVEASGRKLKPGRRRRPTFWKELPILIVVALVLTFLIQTFLAKVYVIPSGSMETTLHGCTGCNNDRVLVDKITYRFTEPAPGDVVVFRGPDSWSSEVDVQEPSSPVVRGLQLFGSLIGLAPPDEKDFVKRVIAVGGQTVQCCDSRGQVMVDGNSLDEPYIFYLPDAGPPKQASFGPVTVPEGQLWMMGDSRNNSADSRMPDHGAVPVENVIGQARMIVLPFDRLGWVAAQNPQSTAVGMAAQDATAGAPLALGMLGTLPIALLRRRRQRRELLFPEFLPRRRPGPRP
;
A
#
# COMPACT_ATOMS: atom_id res chain seq x y z
N MET A 1 -7.19 64.25 61.52
CA MET A 1 -8.46 64.75 62.08
C MET A 1 -9.44 64.89 60.94
N HIS A 2 -10.63 64.26 61.07
CA HIS A 2 -11.91 64.38 60.33
C HIS A 2 -11.87 64.58 58.79
N GLY A 3 -12.65 63.92 57.94
CA GLY A 3 -13.91 63.17 58.09
C GLY A 3 -14.74 63.39 56.82
N ASP A 4 -15.47 62.35 56.40
CA ASP A 4 -16.61 62.29 55.46
C ASP A 4 -16.41 62.53 53.95
N LEU A 5 -16.72 61.59 53.02
CA LEU A 5 -17.96 60.88 52.61
C LEU A 5 -18.79 61.63 51.53
N LEU A 6 -18.70 61.15 50.28
CA LEU A 6 -19.81 60.64 49.43
C LEU A 6 -19.69 60.96 47.92
N ALA A 7 -19.52 59.86 47.18
CA ALA A 7 -20.32 59.39 46.04
C ALA A 7 -20.36 60.17 44.70
N GLY A 8 -19.97 59.46 43.62
CA GLY A 8 -20.52 59.70 42.29
C GLY A 8 -19.68 59.27 41.08
N GLY A 9 -19.47 57.96 40.88
CA GLY A 9 -19.40 57.25 39.57
C GLY A 9 -18.33 57.61 38.51
N PRO A 10 -17.42 56.68 38.14
CA PRO A 10 -16.56 56.75 36.96
C PRO A 10 -16.96 55.69 35.89
N PRO A 11 -16.24 55.48 34.76
CA PRO A 11 -15.38 56.36 33.98
C PRO A 11 -15.67 56.34 32.45
N THR A 12 -15.01 57.26 31.75
CA THR A 12 -14.63 57.18 30.33
C THR A 12 -13.79 55.93 30.00
N GLY A 13 -14.08 55.27 28.87
CA GLY A 13 -13.22 54.24 28.27
C GLY A 13 -13.74 53.72 26.93
N GLU A 14 -13.13 54.17 25.83
CA GLU A 14 -13.12 53.53 24.50
C GLU A 14 -12.39 52.16 24.53
N PRO A 15 -12.41 51.29 23.48
CA PRO A 15 -13.03 51.43 22.16
C PRO A 15 -13.93 50.24 21.71
N ALA A 16 -14.75 50.51 20.69
CA ALA A 16 -15.68 49.57 20.08
C ALA A 16 -14.98 48.49 19.22
N GLN A 17 -15.44 47.25 19.42
CA GLN A 17 -15.05 46.06 18.67
C GLN A 17 -15.71 46.08 17.28
N GLY A 18 -14.95 45.64 16.28
CA GLY A 18 -15.38 45.56 14.89
C GLY A 18 -16.45 44.49 14.67
N GLU A 19 -17.53 44.89 14.00
CA GLU A 19 -18.56 44.00 13.49
C GLU A 19 -18.60 44.10 11.96
N VAL A 20 -18.58 42.94 11.31
CA VAL A 20 -18.40 42.72 9.87
C VAL A 20 -19.69 43.12 9.13
N PRO A 21 -19.64 43.95 8.06
CA PRO A 21 -20.86 44.33 7.37
C PRO A 21 -21.41 43.18 6.52
N GLY A 22 -22.67 42.84 6.81
CA GLY A 22 -23.46 41.85 6.12
C GLY A 22 -23.65 42.12 4.62
N ARG A 23 -23.77 41.02 3.88
CA ARG A 23 -24.01 40.90 2.45
C ARG A 23 -25.28 41.67 2.02
N HIS A 24 -25.13 42.90 1.54
CA HIS A 24 -26.23 43.65 0.93
C HIS A 24 -26.78 42.90 -0.30
N ARG A 25 -28.01 42.36 -0.19
CA ARG A 25 -28.89 42.10 -1.33
C ARG A 25 -29.11 43.42 -2.06
N ARG A 26 -28.40 43.64 -3.17
CA ARG A 26 -28.68 44.78 -4.06
C ARG A 26 -30.07 44.58 -4.65
N ARG A 27 -31.05 45.34 -4.16
CA ARG A 27 -32.33 45.57 -4.84
C ARG A 27 -32.01 46.17 -6.20
N ALA A 28 -32.32 45.44 -7.27
CA ALA A 28 -32.30 45.99 -8.62
C ALA A 28 -33.35 47.12 -8.69
N GLY A 29 -32.91 48.35 -8.92
CA GLY A 29 -33.83 49.44 -9.29
C GLY A 29 -33.61 50.81 -8.64
N ALA A 30 -32.66 50.99 -7.71
CA ALA A 30 -32.40 52.33 -7.14
C ALA A 30 -31.07 52.90 -7.64
N SER A 31 -31.15 53.97 -8.42
CA SER A 31 -30.00 54.83 -8.74
C SER A 31 -29.61 55.65 -7.49
N PRO A 32 -28.32 55.93 -7.22
CA PRO A 32 -27.87 56.60 -6.00
C PRO A 32 -28.53 57.96 -5.74
N ASP A 33 -29.01 58.63 -6.79
CA ASP A 33 -29.48 60.02 -6.73
C ASP A 33 -31.02 60.15 -6.81
N GLY A 34 -31.78 59.06 -6.63
CA GLY A 34 -33.25 59.11 -6.57
C GLY A 34 -33.97 59.53 -7.87
N ARG A 35 -33.27 59.59 -9.01
CA ARG A 35 -33.85 59.94 -10.31
C ARG A 35 -34.49 58.71 -10.97
N PRO A 36 -35.69 58.83 -11.58
CA PRO A 36 -36.36 57.70 -12.23
C PRO A 36 -35.50 57.16 -13.38
N ALA A 37 -35.39 55.83 -13.47
CA ALA A 37 -34.51 55.12 -14.42
C ALA A 37 -34.69 55.51 -15.90
N ALA A 38 -35.85 56.08 -16.25
CA ALA A 38 -36.14 56.63 -17.58
C ALA A 38 -35.22 57.80 -17.96
N ALA A 39 -34.85 58.67 -17.00
CA ALA A 39 -33.99 59.83 -17.25
C ALA A 39 -32.55 59.43 -17.57
N TYR A 40 -32.05 58.36 -16.96
CA TYR A 40 -30.71 57.83 -17.25
C TYR A 40 -30.63 57.24 -18.67
N LYS A 41 -31.70 56.56 -19.12
CA LYS A 41 -31.77 55.96 -20.46
C LYS A 41 -31.76 57.02 -21.56
N GLN A 42 -32.51 58.11 -21.38
CA GLN A 42 -32.54 59.24 -22.30
C GLN A 42 -31.19 59.96 -22.41
N GLN A 43 -30.45 60.08 -21.30
CA GLN A 43 -29.13 60.72 -21.30
C GLN A 43 -28.08 59.86 -22.02
N VAL A 44 -28.11 58.53 -21.86
CA VAL A 44 -27.18 57.62 -22.56
C VAL A 44 -27.47 57.56 -24.06
N GLU A 45 -28.74 57.63 -24.46
CA GLU A 45 -29.15 57.71 -25.87
C GLU A 45 -28.78 59.06 -26.51
N ALA A 46 -28.96 60.18 -25.79
CA ALA A 46 -28.56 61.51 -26.26
C ALA A 46 -27.02 61.70 -26.33
N SER A 47 -26.26 60.92 -25.57
CA SER A 47 -24.78 60.99 -25.54
C SER A 47 -24.11 60.31 -26.75
N GLY A 48 -24.87 59.67 -27.65
CA GLY A 48 -24.32 58.97 -28.83
C GLY A 48 -23.32 57.85 -28.51
N ARG A 49 -23.20 57.45 -27.23
CA ARG A 49 -22.13 56.57 -26.76
C ARG A 49 -22.58 55.13 -26.94
N LYS A 50 -22.31 54.56 -28.12
CA LYS A 50 -22.51 53.11 -28.39
C LYS A 50 -21.82 52.29 -27.29
N LEU A 51 -22.61 51.61 -26.46
CA LEU A 51 -22.10 50.60 -25.53
C LEU A 51 -21.43 49.51 -26.36
N LYS A 52 -20.08 49.47 -26.34
CA LYS A 52 -19.31 48.44 -27.04
C LYS A 52 -19.73 47.08 -26.47
N PRO A 53 -20.12 46.10 -27.30
CA PRO A 53 -20.48 44.79 -26.81
C PRO A 53 -19.27 44.19 -26.10
N GLY A 54 -19.45 43.78 -24.84
CA GLY A 54 -18.41 43.15 -24.03
C GLY A 54 -17.83 41.97 -24.79
N ARG A 55 -16.53 42.03 -25.08
CA ARG A 55 -15.78 41.00 -25.80
C ARG A 55 -15.96 39.69 -25.02
N ARG A 56 -16.79 38.76 -25.53
CA ARG A 56 -16.93 37.41 -24.96
C ARG A 56 -15.53 36.79 -24.92
N ARG A 57 -14.96 36.64 -23.72
CA ARG A 57 -13.69 35.91 -23.52
C ARG A 57 -13.95 34.50 -24.03
N ARG A 58 -13.31 34.12 -25.13
CA ARG A 58 -13.35 32.74 -25.63
C ARG A 58 -12.79 31.83 -24.53
N PRO A 59 -13.39 30.67 -24.25
CA PRO A 59 -12.97 29.82 -23.15
C PRO A 59 -11.52 29.38 -23.40
N THR A 60 -10.64 29.63 -22.43
CA THR A 60 -9.22 29.21 -22.42
C THR A 60 -9.04 27.69 -22.38
N PHE A 61 -10.14 26.92 -22.39
CA PHE A 61 -10.18 25.47 -22.34
C PHE A 61 -9.20 24.78 -23.30
N TRP A 62 -9.14 25.19 -24.57
CA TRP A 62 -8.25 24.58 -25.56
C TRP A 62 -6.76 24.92 -25.37
N LYS A 63 -6.44 25.94 -24.57
CA LYS A 63 -5.06 26.28 -24.18
C LYS A 63 -4.67 25.66 -22.84
N GLU A 64 -5.61 25.52 -21.92
CA GLU A 64 -5.40 24.90 -20.61
C GLU A 64 -5.35 23.37 -20.68
N LEU A 65 -6.11 22.76 -21.60
CA LEU A 65 -6.14 21.30 -21.79
C LEU A 65 -4.77 20.70 -22.17
N PRO A 66 -4.01 21.24 -23.15
CA PRO A 66 -2.67 20.74 -23.43
C PRO A 66 -1.71 20.85 -22.24
N ILE A 67 -1.76 21.94 -21.48
CA ILE A 67 -0.92 22.13 -20.30
C ILE A 67 -1.24 21.08 -19.24
N LEU A 68 -2.53 20.82 -18.97
CA LEU A 68 -2.95 19.80 -18.03
C LEU A 68 -2.50 18.40 -18.47
N ILE A 69 -2.64 18.07 -19.76
CA ILE A 69 -2.18 16.79 -20.32
C ILE A 69 -0.67 16.65 -20.15
N VAL A 70 0.11 17.67 -20.50
CA VAL A 70 1.57 17.65 -20.35
C VAL A 70 1.97 17.45 -18.88
N VAL A 71 1.35 18.18 -17.96
CA VAL A 71 1.61 18.01 -16.51
C VAL A 71 1.27 16.60 -16.05
N ALA A 72 0.14 16.05 -16.49
CA ALA A 72 -0.27 14.69 -16.14
C ALA A 72 0.72 13.64 -16.70
N LEU A 73 1.18 13.80 -17.95
CA LEU A 73 2.16 12.92 -18.58
C LEU A 73 3.52 12.99 -17.86
N VAL A 74 4.00 14.19 -17.53
CA VAL A 74 5.25 14.38 -16.78
C VAL A 74 5.14 13.76 -15.39
N LEU A 75 4.04 14.01 -14.67
CA LEU A 75 3.82 13.43 -13.35
C LEU A 75 3.78 11.89 -13.44
N THR A 76 3.08 11.34 -14.42
CA THR A 76 2.99 9.89 -14.65
C THR A 76 4.37 9.32 -14.96
N PHE A 77 5.15 9.97 -15.82
CA PHE A 77 6.52 9.57 -16.13
C PHE A 77 7.42 9.56 -14.89
N LEU A 78 7.34 10.59 -14.04
CA LEU A 78 8.11 10.65 -12.79
C LEU A 78 7.69 9.53 -11.82
N ILE A 79 6.39 9.34 -11.62
CA ILE A 79 5.86 8.26 -10.77
C ILE A 79 6.34 6.91 -11.29
N GLN A 80 6.28 6.67 -12.59
CA GLN A 80 6.69 5.39 -13.16
C GLN A 80 8.19 5.14 -13.15
N THR A 81 8.97 6.21 -13.32
CA THR A 81 10.42 6.12 -13.31
C THR A 81 10.94 5.81 -11.90
N PHE A 82 10.36 6.46 -10.87
CA PHE A 82 10.93 6.45 -9.53
C PHE A 82 10.17 5.60 -8.51
N LEU A 83 8.84 5.49 -8.61
CA LEU A 83 8.00 4.90 -7.58
C LEU A 83 7.50 3.51 -7.98
N ALA A 84 6.76 3.39 -9.09
CA ALA A 84 6.18 2.12 -9.49
C ALA A 84 5.90 2.02 -10.98
N LYS A 85 6.27 0.90 -11.61
CA LYS A 85 6.08 0.67 -13.05
C LYS A 85 5.23 -0.57 -13.27
N VAL A 86 4.37 -0.54 -14.29
CA VAL A 86 3.56 -1.68 -14.69
C VAL A 86 4.30 -2.49 -15.75
N TYR A 87 4.45 -3.79 -15.52
CA TYR A 87 5.12 -4.75 -16.38
C TYR A 87 4.15 -5.79 -16.90
N VAL A 88 4.20 -6.12 -18.20
CA VAL A 88 3.48 -7.26 -18.77
C VAL A 88 4.30 -8.53 -18.53
N ILE A 89 3.68 -9.64 -18.15
CA ILE A 89 4.35 -10.94 -17.95
C ILE A 89 4.22 -11.77 -19.22
N PRO A 90 5.30 -11.95 -20.02
CA PRO A 90 5.18 -12.61 -21.32
C PRO A 90 5.31 -14.14 -21.25
N SER A 91 5.80 -14.69 -20.13
CA SER A 91 6.14 -16.11 -20.01
C SER A 91 5.49 -16.80 -18.81
N GLY A 92 5.27 -18.11 -18.92
CA GLY A 92 4.63 -18.94 -17.89
C GLY A 92 5.59 -19.47 -16.82
N SER A 93 6.76 -18.85 -16.64
CA SER A 93 7.76 -19.32 -15.66
C SER A 93 7.35 -19.11 -14.21
N MET A 94 6.38 -18.23 -13.99
CA MET A 94 5.83 -17.89 -12.67
C MET A 94 4.40 -18.41 -12.48
N GLU A 95 3.92 -19.33 -13.33
CA GLU A 95 2.62 -19.99 -13.12
C GLU A 95 2.62 -20.75 -11.77
N THR A 96 1.53 -20.77 -11.00
CA THR A 96 0.26 -20.04 -11.18
C THR A 96 0.24 -18.65 -10.54
N THR A 97 1.34 -18.22 -9.92
CA THR A 97 1.47 -16.93 -9.24
C THR A 97 1.25 -15.77 -10.20
N LEU A 98 1.93 -15.77 -11.34
CA LEU A 98 1.78 -14.78 -12.42
C LEU A 98 1.56 -15.52 -13.74
N HIS A 99 0.47 -15.22 -14.42
CA HIS A 99 0.13 -15.88 -15.68
C HIS A 99 0.74 -15.14 -16.88
N GLY A 100 1.38 -15.91 -17.74
CA GLY A 100 2.05 -15.39 -18.93
C GLY A 100 2.15 -16.42 -20.05
N CYS A 101 1.82 -16.01 -21.27
CA CYS A 101 2.03 -16.76 -22.50
C CYS A 101 2.04 -15.84 -23.74
N THR A 102 2.60 -16.35 -24.85
CA THR A 102 2.60 -15.66 -26.13
C THR A 102 1.18 -15.62 -26.71
N GLY A 103 0.61 -14.40 -26.83
CA GLY A 103 -0.68 -14.18 -27.51
C GLY A 103 -1.94 -14.41 -26.66
N CYS A 104 -1.81 -14.57 -25.34
CA CYS A 104 -2.92 -14.75 -24.41
C CYS A 104 -3.17 -13.50 -23.53
N ASN A 105 -4.13 -13.57 -22.60
CA ASN A 105 -4.44 -12.48 -21.68
C ASN A 105 -3.46 -12.46 -20.49
N ASN A 106 -2.27 -11.90 -20.73
CA ASN A 106 -1.16 -11.83 -19.77
C ASN A 106 -1.45 -10.93 -18.58
N ASP A 107 -0.85 -11.29 -17.44
CA ASP A 107 -0.81 -10.42 -16.28
C ASP A 107 -0.04 -9.14 -16.56
N ARG A 108 -0.56 -8.06 -15.97
CA ARG A 108 0.18 -6.82 -15.79
C ARG A 108 0.39 -6.62 -14.31
N VAL A 109 1.65 -6.52 -13.93
CA VAL A 109 2.06 -6.46 -12.54
C VAL A 109 2.57 -5.06 -12.23
N LEU A 110 2.07 -4.47 -11.16
CA LEU A 110 2.62 -3.25 -10.58
C LEU A 110 3.86 -3.63 -9.75
N VAL A 111 5.00 -3.10 -10.18
CA VAL A 111 6.30 -3.29 -9.56
C VAL A 111 6.63 -2.08 -8.71
N ASP A 112 6.82 -2.31 -7.41
CA ASP A 112 7.24 -1.30 -6.44
C ASP A 112 8.77 -1.15 -6.46
N LYS A 113 9.24 0.04 -6.79
CA LYS A 113 10.66 0.40 -6.87
C LYS A 113 11.17 1.11 -5.61
N ILE A 114 10.29 1.38 -4.64
CA ILE A 114 10.61 2.12 -3.42
C ILE A 114 11.11 1.16 -2.35
N THR A 115 10.48 -0.01 -2.20
CA THR A 115 10.80 -0.99 -1.15
C THR A 115 12.31 -1.26 -1.06
N TYR A 116 12.94 -1.61 -2.17
CA TYR A 116 14.38 -1.94 -2.19
C TYR A 116 15.34 -0.74 -2.17
N ARG A 117 14.84 0.48 -1.94
CA ARG A 117 15.69 1.63 -1.57
C ARG A 117 15.97 1.68 -0.07
N PHE A 118 15.18 0.96 0.72
CA PHE A 118 15.23 0.99 2.18
C PHE A 118 15.41 -0.39 2.80
N THR A 119 15.10 -1.46 2.05
CA THR A 119 15.27 -2.85 2.49
C THR A 119 15.98 -3.67 1.42
N GLU A 120 16.53 -4.81 1.80
CA GLU A 120 17.08 -5.77 0.84
C GLU A 120 16.02 -6.79 0.44
N PRO A 121 16.12 -7.39 -0.77
CA PRO A 121 15.27 -8.52 -1.16
C PRO A 121 15.42 -9.70 -0.21
N ALA A 122 14.29 -10.26 0.22
CA ALA A 122 14.25 -11.37 1.16
C ALA A 122 13.76 -12.66 0.48
N PRO A 123 14.08 -13.85 1.05
CA PRO A 123 13.52 -15.11 0.58
C PRO A 123 11.98 -15.07 0.53
N GLY A 124 11.43 -15.48 -0.61
CA GLY A 124 10.00 -15.46 -0.91
C GLY A 124 9.53 -14.25 -1.72
N ASP A 125 10.32 -13.19 -1.83
CA ASP A 125 9.97 -12.04 -2.65
C ASP A 125 9.91 -12.40 -4.14
N VAL A 126 8.85 -11.95 -4.81
CA VAL A 126 8.77 -11.99 -6.28
C VAL A 126 9.30 -10.66 -6.80
N VAL A 127 10.37 -10.71 -7.58
CA VAL A 127 11.12 -9.52 -8.00
C VAL A 127 11.25 -9.45 -9.51
N VAL A 128 11.24 -8.22 -10.01
CA VAL A 128 11.61 -7.91 -11.40
C VAL A 128 13.05 -7.44 -11.40
N PHE A 129 13.88 -7.98 -12.27
CA PHE A 129 15.30 -7.68 -12.32
C PHE A 129 15.83 -7.73 -13.76
N ARG A 130 16.99 -7.12 -13.97
CA ARG A 130 17.72 -7.26 -15.22
C ARG A 130 18.64 -8.48 -15.17
N GLY A 131 18.46 -9.42 -16.08
CA GLY A 131 19.33 -10.60 -16.19
C GLY A 131 20.78 -10.19 -16.47
N PRO A 132 21.78 -10.81 -15.82
CA PRO A 132 23.17 -10.75 -16.25
C PRO A 132 23.34 -11.19 -17.71
N ASP A 133 24.43 -10.82 -18.37
CA ASP A 133 24.64 -11.19 -19.79
C ASP A 133 24.77 -12.70 -20.03
N SER A 134 25.00 -13.50 -18.99
CA SER A 134 24.99 -14.96 -19.07
C SER A 134 23.58 -15.57 -19.06
N TRP A 135 22.55 -14.78 -18.76
CA TRP A 135 21.17 -15.23 -18.76
C TRP A 135 20.57 -15.16 -20.16
N SER A 136 20.12 -16.30 -20.65
CA SER A 136 19.35 -16.41 -21.89
C SER A 136 17.89 -16.03 -21.66
N SER A 137 17.34 -15.16 -22.51
CA SER A 137 15.92 -14.78 -22.49
C SER A 137 15.03 -15.96 -22.89
N GLU A 138 13.87 -16.10 -22.23
CA GLU A 138 12.86 -17.10 -22.63
C GLU A 138 11.91 -16.60 -23.74
N VAL A 139 11.97 -15.30 -24.07
CA VAL A 139 11.07 -14.66 -25.04
C VAL A 139 11.88 -13.76 -25.97
N ASP A 140 11.74 -13.99 -27.27
CA ASP A 140 12.21 -13.07 -28.32
C ASP A 140 11.19 -11.93 -28.48
N VAL A 141 11.57 -10.70 -28.16
CA VAL A 141 10.76 -9.49 -28.35
C VAL A 141 11.21 -8.83 -29.65
N GLN A 142 10.47 -9.07 -30.74
CA GLN A 142 10.80 -8.51 -32.06
C GLN A 142 10.91 -6.96 -32.00
N GLU A 143 12.12 -6.45 -32.24
CA GLU A 143 12.37 -5.01 -32.38
C GLU A 143 11.55 -4.42 -33.55
N PRO A 144 10.87 -3.27 -33.37
CA PRO A 144 10.06 -2.69 -34.43
C PRO A 144 10.89 -2.17 -35.58
N SER A 145 10.51 -2.55 -36.81
CA SER A 145 11.15 -2.10 -38.04
C SER A 145 10.86 -0.64 -38.42
N SER A 146 9.97 0.07 -37.71
CA SER A 146 9.58 1.44 -38.08
C SER A 146 9.54 2.43 -36.90
N PRO A 147 9.92 3.71 -37.13
CA PRO A 147 9.97 4.73 -36.08
C PRO A 147 8.58 5.09 -35.53
N VAL A 148 7.51 4.92 -36.31
CA VAL A 148 6.13 5.17 -35.87
C VAL A 148 5.66 4.09 -34.90
N VAL A 149 5.92 2.81 -35.21
CA VAL A 149 5.58 1.69 -34.31
C VAL A 149 6.42 1.77 -33.03
N ARG A 150 7.69 2.18 -33.14
CA ARG A 150 8.54 2.45 -31.98
C ARG A 150 7.96 3.55 -31.09
N GLY A 151 7.44 4.64 -31.66
CA GLY A 151 6.76 5.70 -30.92
C GLY A 151 5.48 5.22 -30.21
N LEU A 152 4.68 4.40 -30.87
CA LEU A 152 3.48 3.79 -30.28
C LEU A 152 3.82 2.80 -29.17
N GLN A 153 4.87 1.99 -29.32
CA GLN A 153 5.35 1.09 -28.27
C GLN A 153 5.94 1.85 -27.08
N LEU A 154 6.67 2.94 -27.31
CA LEU A 154 7.11 3.85 -26.25
C LEU A 154 5.93 4.39 -25.44
N PHE A 155 4.86 4.78 -26.13
CA PHE A 155 3.64 5.19 -25.43
C PHE A 155 2.98 4.02 -24.71
N GLY A 156 2.90 2.85 -25.35
CA GLY A 156 2.34 1.63 -24.77
C GLY A 156 3.10 1.16 -23.52
N SER A 157 4.43 1.22 -23.50
CA SER A 157 5.26 0.83 -22.36
C SER A 157 5.07 1.78 -21.18
N LEU A 158 4.89 3.08 -21.44
CA LEU A 158 4.52 4.09 -20.43
C LEU A 158 3.14 3.85 -19.81
N ILE A 159 2.30 3.00 -20.39
CA ILE A 159 1.00 2.64 -19.79
C ILE A 159 0.89 1.14 -19.49
N GLY A 160 2.02 0.41 -19.53
CA GLY A 160 2.05 -1.03 -19.25
C GLY A 160 1.33 -1.91 -20.28
N LEU A 161 1.15 -1.41 -21.50
CA LEU A 161 0.55 -2.12 -22.63
C LEU A 161 1.56 -2.76 -23.57
N ALA A 162 2.84 -2.37 -23.51
CA ALA A 162 3.91 -3.00 -24.29
C ALA A 162 4.69 -4.01 -23.42
N PRO A 163 5.21 -5.08 -24.04
CA PRO A 163 6.04 -6.06 -23.35
C PRO A 163 7.33 -5.41 -22.80
N PRO A 164 7.89 -5.96 -21.70
CA PRO A 164 9.19 -5.54 -21.20
C PRO A 164 10.33 -5.83 -22.18
N ASP A 165 11.49 -5.22 -21.92
CA ASP A 165 12.72 -5.53 -22.66
C ASP A 165 13.09 -7.01 -22.45
N GLU A 166 13.75 -7.64 -23.44
CA GLU A 166 14.14 -9.06 -23.42
C GLU A 166 15.02 -9.44 -22.21
N LYS A 167 15.66 -8.46 -21.58
CA LYS A 167 16.55 -8.64 -20.42
C LYS A 167 15.86 -8.47 -19.06
N ASP A 168 14.58 -8.12 -19.02
CA ASP A 168 13.85 -7.96 -17.76
C ASP A 168 13.10 -9.26 -17.40
N PHE A 169 13.47 -9.88 -16.28
CA PHE A 169 12.93 -11.14 -15.79
C PHE A 169 12.11 -10.94 -14.53
N VAL A 170 11.15 -11.86 -14.28
CA VAL A 170 10.42 -11.93 -13.02
C VAL A 170 10.59 -13.33 -12.43
N LYS A 171 11.14 -13.42 -11.22
CA LYS A 171 11.41 -14.69 -10.52
C LYS A 171 11.21 -14.51 -9.01
N ARG A 172 11.19 -15.60 -8.25
CA ARG A 172 11.14 -15.59 -6.79
C ARG A 172 12.54 -15.75 -6.20
N VAL A 173 12.85 -14.95 -5.17
CA VAL A 173 14.08 -15.09 -4.38
C VAL A 173 13.98 -16.34 -3.51
N ILE A 174 14.89 -17.30 -3.72
CA ILE A 174 14.93 -18.56 -2.96
C ILE A 174 15.99 -18.51 -1.88
N ALA A 175 17.15 -17.92 -2.17
CA ALA A 175 18.25 -17.75 -1.23
C ALA A 175 18.99 -16.44 -1.46
N VAL A 176 19.56 -15.88 -0.40
CA VAL A 176 20.36 -14.65 -0.42
C VAL A 176 21.84 -14.94 -0.16
N GLY A 177 22.70 -13.93 -0.31
CA GLY A 177 24.14 -14.04 -0.09
C GLY A 177 24.51 -14.75 1.21
N GLY A 178 25.55 -15.60 1.13
CA GLY A 178 26.05 -16.41 2.24
C GLY A 178 25.32 -17.75 2.41
N GLN A 179 24.08 -17.89 1.93
CA GLN A 179 23.33 -19.15 2.04
C GLN A 179 23.80 -20.17 1.00
N THR A 180 23.65 -21.46 1.32
CA THR A 180 23.92 -22.57 0.39
C THR A 180 22.62 -23.23 -0.06
N VAL A 181 22.35 -23.21 -1.36
CA VAL A 181 21.15 -23.77 -1.97
C VAL A 181 21.49 -25.01 -2.79
N GLN A 182 20.62 -26.02 -2.72
CA GLN A 182 20.78 -27.27 -3.47
C GLN A 182 19.43 -27.94 -3.74
N CYS A 183 19.41 -28.77 -4.79
CA CYS A 183 18.35 -29.75 -5.00
C CYS A 183 18.94 -31.17 -4.98
N CYS A 184 18.37 -32.11 -4.23
CA CYS A 184 17.16 -32.03 -3.41
C CYS A 184 17.25 -32.95 -2.20
N ASP A 185 16.35 -32.78 -1.25
CA ASP A 185 16.14 -33.76 -0.18
C ASP A 185 15.55 -35.08 -0.74
N SER A 186 15.34 -36.06 0.15
CA SER A 186 14.78 -37.37 -0.22
C SER A 186 13.35 -37.32 -0.77
N ARG A 187 12.64 -36.19 -0.60
CA ARG A 187 11.29 -35.94 -1.09
C ARG A 187 11.27 -35.07 -2.34
N GLY A 188 12.44 -34.68 -2.86
CA GLY A 188 12.54 -33.82 -4.05
C GLY A 188 12.34 -32.32 -3.76
N GLN A 189 12.46 -31.89 -2.51
CA GLN A 189 12.36 -30.48 -2.12
C GLN A 189 13.71 -29.78 -2.25
N VAL A 190 13.69 -28.51 -2.67
CA VAL A 190 14.87 -27.65 -2.63
C VAL A 190 15.26 -27.42 -1.17
N MET A 191 16.56 -27.33 -0.92
CA MET A 191 17.11 -27.09 0.41
C MET A 191 17.94 -25.82 0.41
N VAL A 192 17.87 -25.08 1.52
CA VAL A 192 18.75 -23.94 1.82
C VAL A 192 19.38 -24.18 3.20
N ASP A 193 20.70 -24.08 3.27
CA ASP A 193 21.51 -24.32 4.47
C ASP A 193 21.19 -25.66 5.15
N GLY A 194 20.91 -26.69 4.34
CA GLY A 194 20.56 -28.03 4.79
C GLY A 194 19.10 -28.22 5.23
N ASN A 195 18.26 -27.19 5.17
CA ASN A 195 16.83 -27.28 5.53
C ASN A 195 15.95 -27.33 4.27
N SER A 196 15.00 -28.26 4.23
CA SER A 196 14.01 -28.34 3.15
C SER A 196 13.05 -27.14 3.18
N LEU A 197 12.81 -26.56 2.01
CA LEU A 197 11.90 -25.43 1.85
C LEU A 197 10.42 -25.85 1.89
N ASP A 198 9.56 -24.97 2.41
CA ASP A 198 8.11 -25.06 2.29
C ASP A 198 7.63 -24.17 1.14
N GLU A 199 7.26 -24.78 0.02
CA GLU A 199 7.05 -24.09 -1.25
C GLU A 199 5.65 -24.36 -1.83
N PRO A 200 4.57 -23.87 -1.19
CA PRO A 200 3.20 -24.14 -1.65
C PRO A 200 2.83 -23.44 -2.96
N TYR A 201 3.70 -22.55 -3.45
CA TYR A 201 3.55 -21.84 -4.72
C TYR A 201 4.11 -22.62 -5.93
N ILE A 202 4.77 -23.76 -5.71
CA ILE A 202 5.35 -24.52 -6.83
C ILE A 202 4.26 -25.03 -7.76
N PHE A 203 4.52 -24.87 -9.04
CA PHE A 203 3.75 -25.45 -10.12
C PHE A 203 4.66 -26.28 -11.04
N TYR A 204 4.09 -27.31 -11.64
CA TYR A 204 4.71 -28.07 -12.71
C TYR A 204 3.80 -28.01 -13.92
N LEU A 205 4.23 -27.28 -14.95
CA LEU A 205 3.46 -27.09 -16.16
C LEU A 205 3.41 -28.43 -16.93
N PRO A 206 2.22 -29.01 -17.20
CA PRO A 206 2.11 -30.33 -17.83
C PRO A 206 2.84 -30.44 -19.18
N ASP A 207 2.76 -29.39 -19.99
CA ASP A 207 3.34 -29.36 -21.34
C ASP A 207 4.87 -29.19 -21.34
N ALA A 208 5.46 -28.82 -20.20
CA ALA A 208 6.91 -28.66 -20.04
C ALA A 208 7.62 -29.94 -19.57
N GLY A 209 6.89 -31.04 -19.42
CA GLY A 209 7.43 -32.35 -19.07
C GLY A 209 7.09 -32.81 -17.64
N PRO A 210 7.75 -33.86 -17.14
CA PRO A 210 7.35 -34.51 -15.88
C PRO A 210 7.45 -33.54 -14.69
N PRO A 211 6.61 -33.70 -13.66
CA PRO A 211 6.59 -32.85 -12.47
C PRO A 211 7.77 -33.20 -11.55
N LYS A 212 8.98 -32.82 -11.98
CA LYS A 212 10.22 -33.16 -11.31
C LYS A 212 11.11 -31.92 -11.17
N GLN A 213 11.61 -31.70 -9.96
CA GLN A 213 12.63 -30.69 -9.71
C GLN A 213 13.97 -31.15 -10.32
N ALA A 214 14.57 -30.29 -11.15
CA ALA A 214 15.89 -30.52 -11.70
C ALA A 214 16.95 -30.50 -10.58
N SER A 215 17.88 -31.46 -10.60
CA SER A 215 19.02 -31.49 -9.67
C SER A 215 20.00 -30.37 -9.98
N PHE A 216 20.48 -29.70 -8.93
CA PHE A 216 21.48 -28.63 -9.03
C PHE A 216 22.19 -28.46 -7.68
N GLY A 217 23.35 -27.82 -7.74
CA GLY A 217 24.15 -27.51 -6.55
C GLY A 217 24.82 -28.72 -5.91
N PRO A 218 25.37 -28.53 -4.69
CA PRO A 218 25.29 -27.33 -3.86
C PRO A 218 25.93 -26.08 -4.45
N VAL A 219 25.30 -24.93 -4.26
CA VAL A 219 25.83 -23.61 -4.62
C VAL A 219 25.74 -22.69 -3.41
N THR A 220 26.87 -22.14 -2.98
CA THR A 220 26.89 -21.03 -2.02
C THR A 220 26.69 -19.73 -2.77
N VAL A 221 25.62 -19.01 -2.42
CA VAL A 221 25.26 -17.74 -3.04
C VAL A 221 26.29 -16.68 -2.63
N PRO A 222 26.98 -16.01 -3.57
CA PRO A 222 27.92 -14.96 -3.22
C PRO A 222 27.25 -13.82 -2.47
N GLU A 223 28.00 -13.13 -1.62
CA GLU A 223 27.52 -11.93 -0.93
C GLU A 223 27.02 -10.88 -1.93
N GLY A 224 25.92 -10.21 -1.59
CA GLY A 224 25.27 -9.24 -2.47
C GLY A 224 24.59 -9.85 -3.71
N GLN A 225 24.41 -11.17 -3.76
CA GLN A 225 23.68 -11.84 -4.84
C GLN A 225 22.48 -12.64 -4.32
N LEU A 226 21.61 -13.02 -5.25
CA LEU A 226 20.35 -13.71 -5.03
C LEU A 226 20.30 -14.97 -5.90
N TRP A 227 19.89 -16.09 -5.33
CA TRP A 227 19.48 -17.26 -6.09
C TRP A 227 17.98 -17.17 -6.37
N MET A 228 17.61 -17.07 -7.65
CA MET A 228 16.24 -16.82 -8.07
C MET A 228 15.71 -17.99 -8.88
N MET A 229 14.46 -18.37 -8.64
CA MET A 229 13.80 -19.47 -9.36
C MET A 229 12.37 -19.10 -9.76
N GLY A 230 11.92 -19.67 -10.87
CA GLY A 230 10.51 -19.59 -11.27
C GLY A 230 9.65 -20.51 -10.43
N ASP A 231 8.39 -20.13 -10.24
CA ASP A 231 7.40 -20.96 -9.54
C ASP A 231 7.00 -22.18 -10.38
N SER A 232 7.01 -22.06 -11.72
CA SER A 232 6.84 -23.18 -12.63
C SER A 232 8.18 -23.92 -12.84
N ARG A 233 8.45 -24.91 -11.98
CA ARG A 233 9.79 -25.48 -11.79
C ARG A 233 10.37 -26.22 -12.99
N ASN A 234 9.53 -26.75 -13.86
CA ASN A 234 9.91 -27.42 -15.09
C ASN A 234 9.85 -26.51 -16.33
N ASN A 235 9.47 -25.23 -16.18
CA ASN A 235 9.28 -24.28 -17.30
C ASN A 235 9.88 -22.90 -16.99
N SER A 236 11.13 -22.83 -16.53
CA SER A 236 11.75 -21.58 -16.12
C SER A 236 13.24 -21.59 -16.43
N ALA A 237 13.74 -20.58 -17.16
CA ALA A 237 15.16 -20.33 -17.30
C ALA A 237 15.56 -19.37 -16.15
N ASP A 238 16.11 -19.96 -15.10
CA ASP A 238 16.47 -19.27 -13.88
C ASP A 238 17.84 -19.71 -13.37
N SER A 239 18.22 -19.32 -12.14
CA SER A 239 19.57 -19.54 -11.60
C SER A 239 20.07 -20.99 -11.68
N ARG A 240 19.16 -21.97 -11.78
CA ARG A 240 19.50 -23.40 -11.92
C ARG A 240 20.12 -23.76 -13.27
N MET A 241 19.94 -22.95 -14.30
CA MET A 241 20.53 -23.19 -15.61
C MET A 241 22.06 -23.11 -15.49
N PRO A 242 22.82 -24.00 -16.18
CA PRO A 242 24.27 -24.10 -16.02
C PRO A 242 25.04 -22.78 -16.14
N ASP A 243 24.56 -21.84 -16.97
CA ASP A 243 25.23 -20.56 -17.25
C ASP A 243 24.58 -19.35 -16.54
N HIS A 244 23.44 -19.51 -15.87
CA HIS A 244 22.71 -18.39 -15.27
C HIS A 244 23.29 -18.00 -13.90
N GLY A 245 23.30 -18.93 -12.95
CA GLY A 245 23.84 -18.70 -11.61
C GLY A 245 23.09 -17.63 -10.81
N ALA A 246 23.75 -17.11 -9.78
CA ALA A 246 23.19 -16.08 -8.89
C ALA A 246 23.21 -14.69 -9.55
N VAL A 247 22.30 -13.82 -9.12
CA VAL A 247 22.08 -12.49 -9.69
C VAL A 247 22.41 -11.41 -8.66
N PRO A 248 23.18 -10.37 -9.02
CA PRO A 248 23.47 -9.28 -8.11
C PRO A 248 22.23 -8.51 -7.65
N VAL A 249 22.20 -8.10 -6.38
CA VAL A 249 21.07 -7.35 -5.79
C VAL A 249 20.85 -6.02 -6.54
N GLU A 250 21.91 -5.39 -7.04
CA GLU A 250 21.84 -4.15 -7.82
C GLU A 250 21.08 -4.30 -9.16
N ASN A 251 20.92 -5.52 -9.66
CA ASN A 251 20.14 -5.78 -10.87
C ASN A 251 18.63 -5.77 -10.60
N VAL A 252 18.20 -5.79 -9.33
CA VAL A 252 16.78 -5.79 -8.96
C VAL A 252 16.17 -4.43 -9.25
N ILE A 253 15.11 -4.44 -10.06
CA ILE A 253 14.35 -3.24 -10.44
C ILE A 253 13.30 -2.89 -9.37
N GLY A 254 12.64 -3.91 -8.80
CA GLY A 254 11.63 -3.74 -7.78
C GLY A 254 10.85 -5.02 -7.45
N GLN A 255 9.95 -4.93 -6.47
CA GLN A 255 9.12 -6.05 -6.02
C GLN A 255 7.79 -6.08 -6.80
N ALA A 256 7.42 -7.24 -7.32
CA ALA A 256 6.10 -7.48 -7.90
C ALA A 256 5.06 -7.54 -6.77
N ARG A 257 4.21 -6.51 -6.63
CA ARG A 257 3.27 -6.40 -5.49
C ARG A 257 1.84 -6.74 -5.86
N MET A 258 1.38 -6.31 -7.03
CA MET A 258 -0.03 -6.45 -7.41
C MET A 258 -0.17 -6.80 -8.88
N ILE A 259 -1.10 -7.69 -9.19
CA ILE A 259 -1.64 -7.86 -10.53
C ILE A 259 -2.69 -6.78 -10.70
N VAL A 260 -2.53 -5.89 -11.69
CA VAL A 260 -3.46 -4.79 -11.99
C VAL A 260 -4.37 -5.10 -13.16
N LEU A 261 -3.95 -5.98 -14.07
CA LEU A 261 -4.76 -6.49 -15.17
C LEU A 261 -4.38 -7.96 -15.44
N PRO A 262 -5.31 -8.77 -15.96
CA PRO A 262 -6.71 -8.42 -16.26
C PRO A 262 -7.56 -8.24 -14.98
N PHE A 263 -8.71 -7.55 -15.06
CA PHE A 263 -9.46 -7.11 -13.88
C PHE A 263 -10.06 -8.26 -13.05
N ASP A 264 -10.32 -9.41 -13.67
CA ASP A 264 -10.73 -10.64 -13.01
C ASP A 264 -9.63 -11.26 -12.14
N ARG A 265 -8.37 -10.85 -12.34
CA ARG A 265 -7.21 -11.27 -11.55
C ARG A 265 -6.56 -10.14 -10.75
N LEU A 266 -7.24 -9.00 -10.63
CA LEU A 266 -6.79 -7.88 -9.80
C LEU A 266 -6.58 -8.36 -8.35
N GLY A 267 -5.35 -8.27 -7.86
CA GLY A 267 -5.00 -8.81 -6.55
C GLY A 267 -3.56 -8.60 -6.15
N TRP A 268 -3.23 -8.96 -4.91
CA TRP A 268 -1.86 -8.94 -4.40
C TRP A 268 -1.11 -10.19 -4.87
N VAL A 269 0.18 -10.02 -5.19
CA VAL A 269 1.09 -11.13 -5.44
C VAL A 269 1.52 -11.70 -4.09
N ALA A 270 1.30 -13.00 -3.88
CA ALA A 270 1.67 -13.66 -2.64
C ALA A 270 3.20 -13.81 -2.52
N ALA A 271 3.77 -13.19 -1.49
CA ALA A 271 5.14 -13.39 -1.05
C ALA A 271 5.12 -14.22 0.23
N GLN A 272 5.36 -15.53 0.10
CA GLN A 272 5.59 -16.42 1.23
C GLN A 272 7.07 -16.73 1.29
N ASN A 273 7.67 -16.56 2.46
CA ASN A 273 9.06 -16.96 2.68
C ASN A 273 9.13 -18.50 2.72
N PRO A 274 9.80 -19.16 1.76
CA PRO A 274 9.87 -20.62 1.74
C PRO A 274 10.82 -21.20 2.78
N GLN A 275 11.69 -20.37 3.35
CA GLN A 275 12.63 -20.75 4.41
C GLN A 275 12.00 -20.67 5.80
N SER A 276 10.81 -20.07 5.94
CA SER A 276 10.08 -20.10 7.21
C SER A 276 9.44 -21.48 7.38
N THR A 277 10.26 -22.49 7.68
CA THR A 277 9.73 -23.77 8.14
C THR A 277 8.87 -23.50 9.36
N ALA A 278 7.65 -24.05 9.40
CA ALA A 278 6.77 -24.00 10.55
C ALA A 278 7.54 -24.47 11.80
N VAL A 279 8.04 -23.53 12.60
CA VAL A 279 8.64 -23.78 13.91
C VAL A 279 7.50 -24.22 14.82
N GLY A 280 7.12 -25.50 14.72
CA GLY A 280 5.91 -25.97 15.34
C GLY A 280 5.63 -27.42 15.01
N MET A 281 6.59 -28.32 15.30
CA MET A 281 6.30 -29.74 15.59
C MET A 281 7.50 -30.60 16.04
N ALA A 282 8.68 -30.03 16.31
CA ALA A 282 9.85 -30.81 16.77
C ALA A 282 10.43 -30.40 18.14
N ALA A 283 9.87 -29.38 18.81
CA ALA A 283 10.43 -28.85 20.07
C ALA A 283 9.52 -29.01 21.31
N GLN A 284 8.38 -29.71 21.22
CA GLN A 284 7.47 -29.89 22.36
C GLN A 284 7.48 -31.31 22.97
N ASP A 285 8.07 -32.31 22.30
CA ASP A 285 8.05 -33.69 22.81
C ASP A 285 9.24 -34.09 23.69
N ALA A 286 10.11 -33.13 24.07
CA ALA A 286 11.21 -33.41 25.01
C ALA A 286 10.99 -32.83 26.43
N THR A 287 9.88 -32.13 26.70
CA THR A 287 9.61 -31.57 28.05
C THR A 287 8.12 -31.59 28.44
N ALA A 288 7.43 -32.71 28.21
CA ALA A 288 6.09 -32.93 28.78
C ALA A 288 6.09 -34.06 29.83
N GLY A 289 7.06 -34.01 30.74
CA GLY A 289 6.92 -34.60 32.07
C GLY A 289 6.43 -33.52 33.03
N ALA A 290 5.11 -33.39 33.21
CA ALA A 290 4.54 -32.51 34.24
C ALA A 290 4.96 -32.98 35.65
N PRO A 291 5.10 -32.04 36.59
CA PRO A 291 4.02 -31.88 37.57
C PRO A 291 3.57 -30.41 37.59
N LEU A 292 2.30 -30.13 37.30
CA LEU A 292 1.22 -30.04 38.29
C LEU A 292 1.58 -29.23 39.56
N ALA A 293 0.78 -28.17 39.76
CA ALA A 293 0.54 -27.43 41.00
C ALA A 293 1.52 -26.31 41.38
N LEU A 294 1.29 -25.09 40.85
CA LEU A 294 1.61 -23.83 41.56
C LEU A 294 0.65 -22.66 41.23
N GLY A 295 -0.55 -22.97 40.72
CA GLY A 295 -1.55 -21.97 40.31
C GLY A 295 -2.83 -21.97 41.14
N MET A 296 -2.78 -22.02 42.47
CA MET A 296 -3.97 -21.86 43.33
C MET A 296 -3.66 -21.23 44.71
N LEU A 297 -3.01 -20.07 44.79
CA LEU A 297 -2.87 -19.35 46.07
C LEU A 297 -3.18 -17.84 46.02
N GLY A 298 -3.97 -17.38 45.03
CA GLY A 298 -4.35 -15.96 44.92
C GLY A 298 -5.78 -15.58 45.34
N THR A 299 -6.74 -16.51 45.33
CA THR A 299 -8.17 -16.13 45.35
C THR A 299 -8.93 -16.48 46.64
N LEU A 300 -8.31 -17.19 47.58
CA LEU A 300 -8.94 -17.57 48.85
C LEU A 300 -9.04 -16.48 49.94
N PRO A 301 -8.15 -15.46 50.06
CA PRO A 301 -8.29 -14.49 51.14
C PRO A 301 -9.41 -13.47 50.92
N ILE A 302 -9.75 -13.14 49.66
CA ILE A 302 -10.73 -12.09 49.35
C ILE A 302 -12.18 -12.57 49.53
N ALA A 303 -12.47 -13.84 49.22
CA ALA A 303 -13.81 -14.42 49.39
C ALA A 303 -14.18 -14.63 50.87
N LEU A 304 -13.21 -14.97 51.73
CA LEU A 304 -13.42 -15.14 53.17
C LEU A 304 -13.56 -13.81 53.92
N LEU A 305 -12.86 -12.75 53.49
CA LEU A 305 -13.02 -11.40 54.04
C LEU A 305 -14.39 -10.79 53.72
N ARG A 306 -14.97 -11.09 52.54
CA ARG A 306 -16.31 -10.60 52.16
C ARG A 306 -17.43 -11.29 52.96
N ARG A 307 -17.32 -12.60 53.24
CA ARG A 307 -18.27 -13.35 54.08
C ARG A 307 -18.23 -12.97 55.57
N ARG A 308 -17.07 -12.55 56.10
CA ARG A 308 -16.96 -12.07 57.50
C ARG A 308 -17.57 -10.68 57.71
N ARG A 309 -17.57 -9.82 56.68
CA ARG A 309 -18.17 -8.47 56.77
C ARG A 309 -19.70 -8.50 56.78
N GLN A 310 -20.33 -9.36 55.97
CA GLN A 310 -21.78 -9.47 55.89
C GLN A 310 -22.43 -10.21 57.08
N ARG A 311 -21.68 -11.03 57.83
CA ARG A 311 -22.17 -11.64 59.08
C ARG A 311 -22.09 -10.73 60.31
N ARG A 312 -21.41 -9.57 60.21
CA ARG A 312 -21.29 -8.60 61.32
C ARG A 312 -22.41 -7.55 61.36
N GLU A 313 -23.27 -7.50 60.33
CA GLU A 313 -24.41 -6.58 60.26
C GLU A 313 -25.75 -7.21 60.71
N LEU A 314 -25.78 -8.50 61.07
CA LEU A 314 -26.99 -9.20 61.53
C LEU A 314 -27.02 -9.49 63.06
N LEU A 315 -26.10 -8.89 63.83
CA LEU A 315 -26.01 -9.09 65.29
C LEU A 315 -25.81 -7.76 66.05
N PHE A 316 -26.68 -6.78 65.79
CA PHE A 316 -26.89 -5.66 66.72
C PHE A 316 -28.39 -5.53 67.03
N PRO A 317 -28.83 -5.97 68.22
CA PRO A 317 -30.12 -5.56 68.74
C PRO A 317 -30.04 -4.13 69.32
N GLU A 318 -30.97 -3.31 68.85
CA GLU A 318 -31.79 -2.38 69.62
C GLU A 318 -31.13 -1.19 70.36
N PHE A 319 -31.45 0.04 69.92
CA PHE A 319 -31.62 1.17 70.84
C PHE A 319 -32.77 2.07 70.36
N LEU A 320 -33.95 1.84 70.93
CA LEU A 320 -35.14 2.68 70.80
C LEU A 320 -34.99 3.98 71.61
N PRO A 321 -35.53 5.12 71.14
CA PRO A 321 -36.03 6.15 72.03
C PRO A 321 -37.56 6.04 72.21
N ARG A 322 -37.98 5.79 73.46
CA ARG A 322 -39.38 5.82 73.92
C ARG A 322 -40.03 7.18 73.61
N ARG A 323 -41.12 7.19 72.83
CA ARG A 323 -42.08 8.33 72.81
C ARG A 323 -43.17 8.10 73.84
N ARG A 324 -43.41 9.12 74.66
CA ARG A 324 -44.42 9.18 75.74
C ARG A 324 -45.85 9.18 75.18
N PRO A 325 -46.85 8.68 75.94
CA PRO A 325 -48.25 8.70 75.55
C PRO A 325 -48.88 10.09 75.82
N GLY A 326 -49.70 10.56 74.88
CA GLY A 326 -50.59 11.72 75.05
C GLY A 326 -52.07 11.28 74.94
N PRO A 327 -53.00 12.01 75.57
CA PRO A 327 -54.26 11.46 76.06
C PRO A 327 -55.41 11.52 75.05
N ARG A 328 -56.35 10.57 75.16
CA ARG A 328 -57.70 10.65 74.58
C ARG A 328 -58.55 11.61 75.41
N PRO A 329 -59.51 12.32 74.81
CA PRO A 329 -60.86 11.77 74.69
C PRO A 329 -61.25 11.37 73.26
#